data_AF-A0A8J2PRM4-F1
#
_entry.id   AF-A0A8J2PRM4-F1
#
_cell.length_a   1.000
_cell.length_b   1.000
_cell.length_c   1.000
_cell.angle_alpha   90.00
_cell.angle_beta   90.00
_cell.angle_gamma   90.00
#
_symmetry.space_group_name_H-M   'P 1'
#
loop_
_entity.id
_entity.type
_entity.pdbx_description
1 polymer ?
#
loop_
_entity_poly.entity_id
_entity_poly.type
_entity_poly.pdbx_seq_one_letter_code
_entity_poly.pdbx_strand_id
1 'polypeptide(L)'
;MSSAFYSSSRVFVVLQLTRIIFVDAIVLKLQVETLHKPVNCTEKSVHRNILTVHYTGTTLDGKVFDSSRKKNRPVTFRIGVGEAMMGWEEGLINMCVGEKRMLIVPPNLAFVAKPGYKTVAPSDSVLQYEMELLKIDKSPPSNAEVFKEIDLNSDRKISRDEMSIHVKKLLRWYQNQDSVLDYEKIRAKLDKVDENVEKIFNRKDIDKNGYISYAELYGLVPKKYDEF
;
A
#
# COMPACT_ATOMS: atom_id res chain seq x y z
N MET A 1 -54.23 33.31 69.60
CA MET A 1 -52.76 33.44 69.60
C MET A 1 -52.28 32.99 68.23
N SER A 2 -52.09 33.95 67.30
CA SER A 2 -50.79 34.33 66.68
C SER A 2 -50.04 33.13 66.09
N SER A 3 -49.57 33.09 64.84
CA SER A 3 -49.21 34.14 63.89
C SER A 3 -48.94 33.52 62.50
N ALA A 4 -49.13 34.32 61.45
CA ALA A 4 -48.79 34.04 60.05
C ALA A 4 -47.26 34.15 59.77
N PHE A 5 -46.77 33.58 58.65
CA PHE A 5 -46.11 34.27 57.51
C PHE A 5 -45.23 33.34 56.63
N TYR A 6 -45.51 33.37 55.32
CA TYR A 6 -44.65 33.31 54.11
C TYR A 6 -43.35 32.44 54.06
N SER A 7 -43.13 31.73 52.94
CA SER A 7 -42.25 32.24 51.85
C SER A 7 -41.97 31.23 50.71
N SER A 8 -42.20 31.72 49.48
CA SER A 8 -41.49 31.49 48.21
C SER A 8 -41.47 30.12 47.51
N SER A 9 -42.27 30.07 46.44
CA SER A 9 -41.96 29.51 45.13
C SER A 9 -40.47 29.33 44.79
N ARG A 10 -40.14 28.21 44.11
CA ARG A 10 -39.44 28.22 42.81
C ARG A 10 -39.50 26.85 42.14
N VAL A 11 -40.17 26.84 40.99
CA VAL A 11 -40.13 25.84 39.93
C VAL A 11 -38.68 25.65 39.46
N PHE A 12 -38.20 24.41 39.33
CA PHE A 12 -37.18 24.05 38.34
C PHE A 12 -37.54 22.70 37.71
N VAL A 13 -38.19 22.81 36.56
CA VAL A 13 -38.18 21.82 35.48
C VAL A 13 -36.77 21.79 34.86
N VAL A 14 -36.48 20.70 34.14
CA VAL A 14 -35.34 20.48 33.22
C VAL A 14 -34.20 19.60 33.79
N LEU A 15 -34.45 18.28 33.80
CA LEU A 15 -33.43 17.26 33.55
C LEU A 15 -33.83 16.49 32.27
N GLN A 16 -33.94 17.24 31.18
CA GLN A 16 -33.96 16.72 29.82
C GLN A 16 -32.69 17.25 29.14
N LEU A 17 -31.97 16.33 28.48
CA LEU A 17 -30.90 16.57 27.52
C LEU A 17 -29.52 16.93 28.08
N THR A 18 -28.79 15.94 28.59
CA THR A 18 -27.33 15.86 28.37
C THR A 18 -26.97 14.57 27.67
N ARG A 19 -27.55 14.37 26.49
CA ARG A 19 -27.03 13.44 25.48
C ARG A 19 -26.55 14.18 24.23
N ILE A 20 -26.05 15.41 24.39
CA ILE A 20 -25.47 16.20 23.29
C ILE A 20 -24.30 17.00 23.84
N ILE A 21 -23.18 16.33 24.15
CA ILE A 21 -21.84 16.93 24.03
C ILE A 21 -20.88 15.79 23.67
N PHE A 22 -20.88 15.36 22.41
CA PHE A 22 -19.73 14.69 21.78
C PHE A 22 -19.76 14.95 20.27
N VAL A 23 -20.08 16.18 19.88
CA VAL A 23 -19.86 16.66 18.50
C VAL A 23 -18.86 17.80 18.59
N ASP A 24 -17.66 17.52 19.09
CA ASP A 24 -16.49 18.43 19.02
C ASP A 24 -15.19 17.66 19.28
N ALA A 25 -15.12 16.39 18.86
CA ALA A 25 -13.83 15.77 18.62
C ALA A 25 -13.47 16.07 17.16
N ILE A 26 -12.69 17.11 16.97
CA ILE A 26 -12.07 17.49 15.69
C ILE A 26 -11.50 16.19 15.09
N VAL A 27 -12.09 15.71 13.99
CA VAL A 27 -11.57 14.55 13.25
C VAL A 27 -10.30 15.03 12.54
N LEU A 28 -9.19 15.12 13.27
CA LEU A 28 -7.86 15.46 12.74
C LEU A 28 -7.06 14.23 12.32
N LYS A 29 -7.56 13.04 12.69
CA LYS A 29 -6.89 11.77 12.46
C LYS A 29 -7.82 10.84 11.69
N LEU A 30 -7.21 10.01 10.85
CA LEU A 30 -7.91 8.91 10.20
C LEU A 30 -8.55 8.00 11.25
N GLN A 31 -9.81 7.67 11.06
CA GLN A 31 -10.48 6.62 11.82
C GLN A 31 -10.74 5.43 10.90
N VAL A 32 -10.46 4.23 11.40
CA VAL A 32 -10.58 2.97 10.66
C VAL A 32 -11.46 2.02 11.46
N GLU A 33 -12.61 1.67 10.91
CA GLU A 33 -13.53 0.70 11.50
C GLU A 33 -13.60 -0.53 10.59
N THR A 34 -13.50 -1.73 11.15
CA THR A 34 -13.66 -2.98 10.38
C THR A 34 -15.13 -3.37 10.36
N LEU A 35 -15.75 -3.32 9.18
CA LEU A 35 -17.16 -3.67 8.99
C LEU A 35 -17.36 -5.17 8.81
N HIS A 36 -16.41 -5.83 8.15
CA HIS A 36 -16.43 -7.27 7.92
C HIS A 36 -15.01 -7.79 7.83
N LYS A 37 -14.73 -8.92 8.48
CA LYS A 37 -13.45 -9.61 8.40
C LYS A 37 -13.66 -11.08 7.99
N PRO A 38 -12.95 -11.56 6.95
CA PRO A 38 -13.06 -12.96 6.55
C PRO A 38 -12.51 -13.88 7.65
N VAL A 39 -13.12 -15.06 7.79
CA VAL A 39 -12.71 -16.09 8.78
C VAL A 39 -11.27 -16.54 8.51
N ASN A 40 -10.95 -16.80 7.24
CA ASN A 40 -9.61 -17.19 6.81
C ASN A 40 -8.89 -15.96 6.23
N CYS A 41 -7.80 -15.57 6.88
CA CYS A 41 -6.92 -14.52 6.42
C CYS A 41 -5.50 -15.08 6.27
N THR A 42 -5.21 -15.63 5.08
CA THR A 42 -3.91 -16.21 4.75
C THR A 42 -2.88 -15.16 4.35
N GLU A 43 -3.33 -14.06 3.75
CA GLU A 43 -2.49 -12.95 3.32
C GLU A 43 -3.08 -11.62 3.78
N LYS A 44 -2.20 -10.71 4.21
CA LYS A 44 -2.55 -9.35 4.62
C LYS A 44 -1.80 -8.35 3.76
N SER A 45 -2.45 -7.25 3.44
CA SER A 45 -1.82 -6.15 2.71
C SER A 45 -0.64 -5.57 3.52
N VAL A 46 0.52 -5.47 2.86
CA VAL A 46 1.70 -4.80 3.38
C VAL A 46 2.17 -3.73 2.39
N HIS A 47 3.05 -2.84 2.84
CA HIS A 47 3.66 -1.83 1.98
C HIS A 47 4.16 -2.45 0.66
N ARG A 48 3.96 -1.72 -0.43
CA ARG A 48 4.27 -2.08 -1.82
C ARG A 48 3.39 -3.17 -2.44
N ASN A 49 2.45 -3.78 -1.72
CA ASN A 49 1.46 -4.61 -2.42
C ASN A 49 0.63 -3.76 -3.39
N ILE A 50 0.19 -4.41 -4.46
CA ILE A 50 -0.79 -3.85 -5.38
C ILE A 50 -2.15 -4.33 -4.87
N LEU A 51 -2.99 -3.40 -4.45
CA LEU A 51 -4.32 -3.69 -3.94
C LEU A 51 -5.35 -3.41 -5.02
N THR A 52 -6.25 -4.36 -5.24
CA THR A 52 -7.49 -4.11 -6.01
C THR A 52 -8.64 -3.99 -5.04
N VAL A 53 -9.33 -2.86 -5.05
CA VAL A 53 -10.40 -2.55 -4.09
C VAL A 53 -11.67 -2.08 -4.77
N HIS A 54 -12.80 -2.40 -4.14
CA HIS A 54 -14.01 -1.62 -4.30
C HIS A 54 -14.09 -0.55 -3.21
N TYR A 55 -14.62 0.62 -3.58
CA TYR A 55 -14.94 1.70 -2.66
C TYR A 55 -16.27 2.39 -3.02
N THR A 56 -16.87 3.01 -2.00
CA THR A 56 -17.90 4.05 -2.10
C THR A 56 -17.53 5.20 -1.18
N GLY A 57 -17.42 6.40 -1.73
CA GLY A 57 -17.11 7.63 -1.00
C GLY A 57 -18.35 8.48 -0.76
N THR A 58 -18.57 8.88 0.48
CA THR A 58 -19.68 9.72 0.95
C THR A 58 -19.18 10.91 1.76
N THR A 59 -19.89 12.04 1.68
CA THR A 59 -19.73 13.13 2.64
C THR A 59 -20.44 12.79 3.97
N LEU A 60 -20.17 13.53 5.04
CA LEU A 60 -20.76 13.26 6.37
C LEU A 60 -22.29 13.33 6.41
N ASP A 61 -22.91 14.05 5.48
CA ASP A 61 -24.36 14.10 5.27
C ASP A 61 -24.92 12.86 4.56
N GLY A 62 -24.07 11.87 4.24
CA GLY A 62 -24.43 10.61 3.58
C GLY A 62 -24.51 10.71 2.05
N LYS A 63 -24.21 11.87 1.45
CA LYS A 63 -24.26 12.01 -0.01
C LYS A 63 -23.07 11.30 -0.66
N VAL A 64 -23.37 10.31 -1.50
CA VAL A 64 -22.36 9.62 -2.32
C VAL A 64 -21.82 10.57 -3.39
N PHE A 65 -20.52 10.85 -3.37
CA PHE A 65 -19.85 11.65 -4.41
C PHE A 65 -19.09 10.79 -5.42
N ASP A 66 -18.65 9.58 -5.04
CA ASP A 66 -17.97 8.66 -5.95
C ASP A 66 -18.15 7.20 -5.52
N SER A 67 -18.13 6.27 -6.48
CA SER A 67 -18.19 4.83 -6.21
C SER A 67 -17.66 4.01 -7.38
N SER A 68 -16.71 3.12 -7.09
CA SER A 68 -16.24 2.11 -8.04
C SER A 68 -17.33 1.12 -8.46
N ARG A 69 -18.29 0.84 -7.56
CA ARG A 69 -19.39 -0.11 -7.81
C ARG A 69 -20.38 0.44 -8.82
N LYS A 70 -20.73 1.74 -8.71
CA LYS A 70 -21.58 2.43 -9.70
C LYS A 70 -20.98 2.40 -11.11
N LYS A 71 -19.65 2.38 -11.20
CA LYS A 71 -18.88 2.32 -12.46
C LYS A 71 -18.54 0.88 -12.88
N ASN A 72 -18.92 -0.12 -12.08
CA ASN A 72 -18.53 -1.52 -12.22
C ASN A 72 -17.03 -1.73 -12.50
N ARG A 73 -16.18 -0.92 -11.86
CA ARG A 73 -14.74 -0.89 -12.13
C ARG A 73 -13.97 -0.71 -10.82
N PRO A 74 -13.40 -1.78 -10.24
CA PRO A 74 -12.48 -1.69 -9.11
C PRO A 74 -11.28 -0.79 -9.43
N VAL A 75 -10.67 -0.24 -8.39
CA VAL A 75 -9.45 0.55 -8.52
C VAL A 75 -8.28 -0.27 -8.04
N THR A 76 -7.16 -0.16 -8.76
CA THR A 76 -5.91 -0.84 -8.44
C THR A 76 -4.79 0.18 -8.26
N PHE A 77 -4.03 0.06 -7.18
CA PHE A 77 -2.91 0.95 -6.87
C PHE A 77 -1.90 0.23 -5.97
N ARG A 78 -0.66 0.72 -5.94
CA ARG A 78 0.35 0.22 -5.01
C ARG A 78 0.21 0.93 -3.65
N ILE A 79 -0.04 0.16 -2.59
CA ILE A 79 -0.15 0.70 -1.22
C ILE A 79 1.23 1.04 -0.66
N GLY A 80 1.31 2.06 0.17
CA GLY A 80 2.48 2.45 0.92
C GLY A 80 3.54 3.23 0.14
N VAL A 81 3.24 3.69 -1.08
CA VAL A 81 4.17 4.45 -1.95
C VAL A 81 3.63 5.80 -2.41
N GLY A 82 2.47 6.20 -1.88
CA GLY A 82 1.82 7.47 -2.23
C GLY A 82 1.18 7.46 -3.61
N GLU A 83 0.74 6.30 -4.11
CA GLU A 83 -0.04 6.21 -5.37
C GLU A 83 -1.53 6.49 -5.14
N ALA A 84 -2.03 6.35 -3.91
CA ALA A 84 -3.41 6.62 -3.53
C ALA A 84 -3.53 7.85 -2.60
N MET A 85 -4.78 8.16 -2.23
CA MET A 85 -5.11 9.13 -1.18
C MET A 85 -4.47 8.71 0.15
N MET A 86 -3.87 9.65 0.89
CA MET A 86 -3.14 9.33 2.14
C MET A 86 -4.00 8.57 3.16
N GLY A 87 -5.28 8.91 3.30
CA GLY A 87 -6.21 8.16 4.16
C GLY A 87 -6.38 6.69 3.75
N TRP A 88 -6.28 6.37 2.46
CA TRP A 88 -6.28 4.99 1.97
C TRP A 88 -4.93 4.32 2.21
N GLU A 89 -3.83 5.06 2.00
CA GLU A 89 -2.46 4.57 2.24
C GLU A 89 -2.27 4.09 3.68
N GLU A 90 -2.83 4.82 4.64
CA GLU A 90 -2.80 4.45 6.06
C GLU A 90 -3.90 3.43 6.42
N GLY A 91 -5.11 3.60 5.90
CA GLY A 91 -6.30 2.84 6.33
C GLY A 91 -6.39 1.42 5.81
N LEU A 92 -5.64 1.06 4.76
CA LEU A 92 -5.75 -0.22 4.05
C LEU A 92 -4.57 -1.16 4.29
N ILE A 93 -3.62 -0.80 5.14
CA ILE A 93 -2.56 -1.71 5.59
C ILE A 93 -3.13 -2.78 6.55
N ASN A 94 -2.52 -3.96 6.57
CA ASN A 94 -2.92 -5.10 7.40
C ASN A 94 -4.36 -5.57 7.16
N MET A 95 -4.84 -5.48 5.93
CA MET A 95 -6.19 -5.86 5.52
C MET A 95 -6.19 -7.21 4.79
N CYS A 96 -7.16 -8.05 5.07
CA CYS A 96 -7.31 -9.36 4.44
C CYS A 96 -8.13 -9.28 3.15
N VAL A 97 -7.85 -10.15 2.17
CA VAL A 97 -8.72 -10.28 0.99
C VAL A 97 -10.14 -10.66 1.42
N GLY A 98 -11.14 -9.89 0.98
CA GLY A 98 -12.54 -10.00 1.38
C GLY A 98 -12.93 -9.13 2.59
N GLU A 99 -11.98 -8.50 3.28
CA GLU A 99 -12.26 -7.59 4.40
C GLU A 99 -12.96 -6.32 3.90
N LYS A 100 -13.82 -5.73 4.75
CA LYS A 100 -14.46 -4.43 4.52
C LYS A 100 -14.16 -3.48 5.66
N ARG A 101 -13.86 -2.22 5.34
CA ARG A 101 -13.56 -1.16 6.31
C ARG A 101 -14.35 0.11 6.01
N MET A 102 -14.72 0.84 7.06
CA MET A 102 -15.12 2.23 6.97
C MET A 102 -13.93 3.10 7.34
N LEU A 103 -13.55 4.02 6.46
CA LEU A 103 -12.51 5.02 6.72
C LEU A 103 -13.18 6.38 6.88
N ILE A 104 -12.94 7.05 8.00
CA ILE A 104 -13.30 8.47 8.19
C ILE A 104 -12.03 9.29 8.01
N VAL A 105 -11.90 9.91 6.84
CA VAL A 105 -10.69 10.55 6.34
C VAL A 105 -10.80 12.07 6.54
N PRO A 106 -9.92 12.67 7.34
CA PRO A 106 -9.89 14.11 7.52
C PRO A 106 -9.34 14.83 6.26
N PRO A 107 -9.63 16.13 6.06
CA PRO A 107 -9.24 16.85 4.84
C PRO A 107 -7.75 16.76 4.50
N ASN A 108 -6.88 16.86 5.51
CA ASN A 108 -5.42 16.77 5.34
C ASN A 108 -4.94 15.41 4.81
N LEU A 109 -5.75 14.35 4.90
CA LEU A 109 -5.44 13.02 4.37
C LEU A 109 -6.26 12.68 3.12
N ALA A 110 -7.26 13.50 2.76
CA ALA A 110 -8.14 13.29 1.63
C ALA A 110 -7.61 13.88 0.31
N PHE A 111 -6.96 15.05 0.38
CA PHE A 111 -6.54 15.79 -0.80
C PHE A 111 -5.04 15.64 -1.01
N VAL A 112 -4.66 14.84 -2.02
CA VAL A 112 -3.26 14.78 -2.45
C VAL A 112 -2.99 15.99 -3.32
N ALA A 113 -1.97 16.79 -2.99
CA ALA A 113 -1.49 17.91 -3.80
C ALA A 113 -0.76 17.44 -5.08
N LYS A 114 -1.35 16.52 -5.85
CA LYS A 114 -0.82 16.04 -7.13
C LYS A 114 -1.49 16.78 -8.29
N PRO A 115 -0.70 17.37 -9.22
CA PRO A 115 -1.23 18.00 -10.42
C PRO A 115 -2.12 17.02 -11.20
N GLY A 116 -3.32 17.47 -11.61
CA GLY A 116 -4.24 16.69 -12.44
C GLY A 116 -5.29 15.85 -11.68
N TYR A 117 -5.22 15.74 -10.35
CA TYR A 117 -6.30 15.15 -9.57
C TYR A 117 -7.45 16.17 -9.42
N LYS A 118 -8.56 15.95 -10.13
CA LYS A 118 -9.80 16.71 -9.92
C LYS A 118 -10.54 16.11 -8.74
N THR A 119 -10.63 16.84 -7.64
CA THR A 119 -11.40 16.40 -6.48
C THR A 119 -12.86 16.77 -6.67
N VAL A 120 -13.73 15.76 -6.64
CA VAL A 120 -15.20 15.95 -6.75
C VAL A 120 -15.80 16.39 -5.41
N ALA A 121 -15.10 16.11 -4.30
CA ALA A 121 -15.52 16.49 -2.96
C ALA A 121 -15.02 17.90 -2.56
N PRO A 122 -15.71 18.63 -1.66
CA PRO A 122 -15.28 19.95 -1.20
C PRO A 122 -13.96 19.87 -0.41
N SER A 123 -13.05 20.82 -0.64
CA SER A 123 -11.64 20.80 -0.20
C SER A 123 -11.42 20.67 1.32
N ASP A 124 -12.38 21.08 2.14
CA ASP A 124 -12.27 21.05 3.62
C ASP A 124 -13.20 20.02 4.27
N SER A 125 -13.72 19.05 3.49
CA SER A 125 -14.66 18.05 4.00
C SER A 125 -13.97 16.83 4.59
N VAL A 126 -14.50 16.35 5.71
CA VAL A 126 -14.26 14.98 6.19
C VAL A 126 -15.01 14.03 5.26
N LEU A 127 -14.31 13.02 4.74
CA LEU A 127 -14.86 12.05 3.80
C LEU A 127 -14.99 10.68 4.47
N GLN A 128 -16.07 9.98 4.16
CA GLN A 128 -16.27 8.59 4.57
C GLN A 128 -16.05 7.68 3.36
N TYR A 129 -15.35 6.58 3.56
CA TYR A 129 -15.12 5.58 2.53
C TYR A 129 -15.44 4.19 3.05
N GLU A 130 -16.45 3.55 2.47
CA GLU A 130 -16.63 2.11 2.60
C GLU A 130 -15.72 1.41 1.59
N MET A 131 -14.76 0.64 2.08
CA MET A 131 -13.71 -0.03 1.32
C MET A 131 -13.88 -1.55 1.40
N GLU A 132 -13.62 -2.26 0.31
CA GLU A 132 -13.57 -3.72 0.24
C GLU A 132 -12.31 -4.16 -0.52
N LEU A 133 -11.48 -4.99 0.11
CA LEU A 133 -10.27 -5.51 -0.52
C LEU A 133 -10.60 -6.76 -1.33
N LEU A 134 -10.41 -6.71 -2.64
CA LEU A 134 -10.74 -7.81 -3.55
C LEU A 134 -9.54 -8.70 -3.84
N LYS A 135 -8.34 -8.10 -3.91
CA LYS A 135 -7.12 -8.82 -4.29
C LYS A 135 -5.87 -8.13 -3.75
N ILE A 136 -4.89 -8.95 -3.39
CA ILE A 136 -3.51 -8.54 -3.12
C ILE A 136 -2.63 -9.15 -4.21
N ASP A 137 -1.90 -8.31 -4.91
CA ASP A 137 -0.83 -8.72 -5.82
C ASP A 137 0.50 -8.22 -5.26
N LYS A 138 1.58 -8.98 -5.44
CA LYS A 138 2.93 -8.53 -5.08
C LYS A 138 3.45 -7.62 -6.19
N SER A 139 3.78 -6.37 -5.86
CA SER A 139 4.55 -5.54 -6.78
C SER A 139 5.88 -6.22 -7.05
N PRO A 140 6.43 -6.11 -8.28
CA PRO A 140 7.84 -6.36 -8.49
C PRO A 140 8.64 -5.56 -7.44
N PRO A 141 9.64 -6.17 -6.79
CA PRO A 141 10.52 -5.47 -5.85
C PRO A 141 11.19 -4.28 -6.53
N SER A 142 11.44 -3.20 -5.80
CA SER A 142 12.17 -2.06 -6.36
C SER A 142 13.62 -2.43 -6.68
N ASN A 143 14.26 -1.70 -7.59
CA ASN A 143 15.67 -1.91 -7.94
C ASN A 143 16.59 -1.95 -6.70
N ALA A 144 16.33 -1.09 -5.71
CA ALA A 144 17.08 -1.07 -4.46
C ALA A 144 16.84 -2.31 -3.58
N GLU A 145 15.61 -2.84 -3.55
CA GLU A 145 15.29 -4.06 -2.80
C GLU A 145 15.89 -5.29 -3.47
N VAL A 146 15.77 -5.40 -4.80
CA VAL A 146 16.43 -6.46 -5.57
C VAL A 146 17.92 -6.45 -5.34
N PHE A 147 18.57 -5.27 -5.37
CA PHE A 147 20.00 -5.17 -5.14
C PHE A 147 20.37 -5.65 -3.73
N LYS A 148 19.65 -5.19 -2.70
CA LYS A 148 19.85 -5.64 -1.30
C LYS A 148 19.57 -7.13 -1.09
N GLU A 149 18.66 -7.71 -1.85
CA GLU A 149 18.38 -9.15 -1.79
C GLU A 149 19.49 -9.99 -2.44
N ILE A 150 20.22 -9.43 -3.41
CA ILE A 150 21.35 -10.10 -4.07
C ILE A 150 22.63 -9.93 -3.24
N ASP A 151 22.88 -8.72 -2.73
CA ASP A 151 24.03 -8.35 -1.89
C ASP A 151 23.88 -8.96 -0.48
N LEU A 152 24.28 -10.24 -0.35
CA LEU A 152 24.08 -11.05 0.85
C LEU A 152 25.02 -10.63 1.99
N ASN A 153 26.21 -10.11 1.65
CA ASN A 153 27.20 -9.67 2.62
C ASN A 153 27.11 -8.15 2.92
N SER A 154 26.22 -7.41 2.27
CA SER A 154 25.98 -5.97 2.42
C SER A 154 27.21 -5.10 2.10
N ASP A 155 28.11 -5.56 1.23
CA ASP A 155 29.31 -4.82 0.84
C ASP A 155 29.07 -3.82 -0.32
N ARG A 156 27.80 -3.69 -0.75
CA ARG A 156 27.31 -2.78 -1.80
C ARG A 156 27.78 -3.12 -3.21
N LYS A 157 28.23 -4.34 -3.44
CA LYS A 157 28.64 -4.85 -4.74
C LYS A 157 28.21 -6.31 -4.85
N ILE A 158 27.92 -6.76 -6.06
CA ILE A 158 27.41 -8.11 -6.28
C ILE A 158 28.53 -8.98 -6.80
N SER A 159 28.86 -10.05 -6.07
CA SER A 159 29.76 -11.11 -6.50
C SER A 159 29.07 -12.13 -7.40
N ARG A 160 29.86 -12.98 -8.08
CA ARG A 160 29.35 -14.08 -8.91
C ARG A 160 28.54 -15.09 -8.08
N ASP A 161 29.00 -15.36 -6.87
CA ASP A 161 28.35 -16.32 -5.97
C ASP A 161 26.97 -15.82 -5.55
N GLU A 162 26.88 -14.55 -5.16
CA GLU A 162 25.61 -13.88 -4.84
C GLU A 162 24.66 -13.87 -6.03
N MET A 163 25.17 -13.54 -7.22
CA MET A 163 24.38 -13.59 -8.45
C MET A 163 23.91 -15.01 -8.78
N SER A 164 24.77 -16.02 -8.63
CA SER A 164 24.44 -17.44 -8.84
C SER A 164 23.35 -17.89 -7.88
N ILE A 165 23.46 -17.53 -6.59
CA ILE A 165 22.45 -17.81 -5.57
C ILE A 165 21.13 -17.14 -5.94
N HIS A 166 21.15 -15.86 -6.32
CA HIS A 166 19.94 -15.13 -6.68
C HIS A 166 19.26 -15.72 -7.94
N VAL A 167 20.03 -16.03 -8.99
CA VAL A 167 19.49 -16.65 -10.22
C VAL A 167 18.90 -18.03 -9.91
N LYS A 168 19.55 -18.84 -9.07
CA LYS A 168 19.01 -20.13 -8.60
C LYS A 168 17.71 -19.94 -7.81
N LYS A 169 17.66 -18.96 -6.91
CA LYS A 169 16.45 -18.62 -6.13
C LYS A 169 15.31 -18.20 -7.05
N LEU A 170 15.60 -17.36 -8.06
CA LEU A 170 14.63 -16.91 -9.05
C LEU A 170 14.07 -18.07 -9.87
N LEU A 171 14.93 -18.95 -10.39
CA LEU A 171 14.52 -20.12 -11.18
C LEU A 171 13.66 -21.10 -10.35
N ARG A 172 14.00 -21.33 -9.08
CA ARG A 172 13.20 -22.16 -8.17
C ARG A 172 11.84 -21.53 -7.85
N TRP A 173 11.78 -20.21 -7.72
CA TRP A 173 10.51 -19.51 -7.51
C TRP A 173 9.55 -19.72 -8.70
N TYR A 174 10.06 -19.63 -9.94
CA TYR A 174 9.25 -19.95 -11.13
C TYR A 174 8.82 -21.42 -11.20
N GLN A 175 9.64 -22.38 -10.75
CA GLN A 175 9.22 -23.81 -10.69
C GLN A 175 7.97 -24.02 -9.83
N ASN A 176 7.88 -23.28 -8.72
CA ASN A 176 6.81 -23.45 -7.74
C ASN A 176 5.50 -22.74 -8.14
N GLN A 177 5.47 -21.99 -9.24
CA GLN A 177 4.36 -21.13 -9.64
C GLN A 177 3.42 -21.71 -10.72
N ASP A 178 3.55 -23.00 -11.03
CA ASP A 178 2.59 -23.87 -11.75
C ASP A 178 2.70 -23.97 -13.30
N SER A 179 3.01 -25.19 -13.78
CA SER A 179 2.74 -25.82 -15.11
C SER A 179 3.78 -26.92 -15.39
N VAL A 180 3.33 -28.17 -15.47
CA VAL A 180 4.12 -29.41 -15.64
C VAL A 180 5.00 -29.44 -16.91
N LEU A 181 4.88 -28.47 -17.82
CA LEU A 181 5.62 -28.41 -19.10
C LEU A 181 6.91 -27.55 -19.07
N ASP A 182 7.25 -26.88 -17.96
CA ASP A 182 8.45 -26.00 -17.89
C ASP A 182 9.59 -26.56 -17.01
N TYR A 183 9.40 -27.70 -16.35
CA TYR A 183 10.39 -28.27 -15.43
C TYR A 183 11.73 -28.61 -16.10
N GLU A 184 11.71 -29.26 -17.27
CA GLU A 184 12.93 -29.62 -18.00
C GLU A 184 13.71 -28.39 -18.49
N LYS A 185 13.00 -27.36 -18.95
CA LYS A 185 13.60 -26.08 -19.36
C LYS A 185 14.23 -25.35 -18.18
N ILE A 186 13.58 -25.36 -17.02
CA ILE A 186 14.15 -24.74 -15.82
C ILE A 186 15.35 -25.55 -15.32
N ARG A 187 15.31 -26.89 -15.37
CA ARG A 187 16.47 -27.75 -15.04
C ARG A 187 17.65 -27.48 -15.96
N ALA A 188 17.43 -27.40 -17.27
CA ALA A 188 18.48 -27.06 -18.23
C ALA A 188 19.06 -25.64 -17.99
N LYS A 189 18.24 -24.69 -17.53
CA LYS A 189 18.71 -23.36 -17.10
C LYS A 189 19.51 -23.41 -15.80
N LEU A 190 19.10 -24.24 -14.84
CA LEU A 190 19.80 -24.47 -13.58
C LEU A 190 21.20 -25.06 -13.81
N ASP A 191 21.33 -26.02 -14.71
CA ASP A 191 22.61 -26.66 -15.07
C ASP A 191 23.57 -25.66 -15.76
N LYS A 192 23.03 -24.59 -16.36
CA LYS A 192 23.80 -23.54 -17.04
C LYS A 192 23.86 -22.23 -16.25
N VAL A 193 23.56 -22.24 -14.95
CA VAL A 193 23.56 -21.01 -14.14
C VAL A 193 24.91 -20.32 -14.21
N ASP A 194 26.01 -21.05 -14.05
CA ASP A 194 27.33 -20.43 -13.98
C ASP A 194 27.72 -19.78 -15.32
N GLU A 195 27.42 -20.43 -16.46
CA GLU A 195 27.57 -19.83 -17.80
C GLU A 195 26.70 -18.56 -17.96
N ASN A 196 25.47 -18.59 -17.45
CA ASN A 196 24.57 -17.45 -17.50
C ASN A 196 25.06 -16.29 -16.62
N VAL A 197 25.63 -16.60 -15.45
CA VAL A 197 26.25 -15.61 -14.55
C VAL A 197 27.45 -14.95 -15.23
N GLU A 198 28.34 -15.71 -15.86
CA GLU A 198 29.46 -15.12 -16.60
C GLU A 198 28.98 -14.21 -17.73
N LYS A 199 27.93 -14.58 -18.46
CA LYS A 199 27.32 -13.70 -19.47
C LYS A 199 26.72 -12.43 -18.87
N ILE A 200 26.25 -12.46 -17.63
CA ILE A 200 25.79 -11.26 -16.93
C ILE A 200 26.99 -10.37 -16.60
N PHE A 201 28.02 -10.92 -15.96
CA PHE A 201 29.24 -10.19 -15.59
C PHE A 201 29.92 -9.56 -16.81
N ASN A 202 30.11 -10.32 -17.89
CA ASN A 202 30.71 -9.79 -19.13
C ASN A 202 29.95 -8.61 -19.75
N ARG A 203 28.66 -8.43 -19.43
CA ARG A 203 27.83 -7.32 -19.93
C ARG A 203 27.65 -6.19 -18.92
N LYS A 204 27.80 -6.47 -17.62
CA LYS A 204 27.39 -5.60 -16.53
C LYS A 204 28.56 -5.09 -15.71
N ASP A 205 29.61 -5.86 -15.53
CA ASP A 205 30.87 -5.42 -14.91
C ASP A 205 31.61 -4.52 -15.92
N ILE A 206 31.28 -3.23 -15.90
CA ILE A 206 31.74 -2.24 -16.88
C ILE A 206 33.17 -1.83 -16.55
N ASP A 207 33.47 -1.65 -15.26
CA ASP A 207 34.80 -1.26 -14.79
C ASP A 207 35.78 -2.43 -14.69
N LYS A 208 35.30 -3.68 -14.88
CA LYS A 208 36.08 -4.93 -14.86
C LYS A 208 36.72 -5.21 -13.51
N ASN A 209 36.10 -4.76 -12.42
CA ASN A 209 36.61 -4.97 -11.08
C ASN A 209 36.25 -6.36 -10.51
N GLY A 210 35.48 -7.17 -11.24
CA GLY A 210 35.06 -8.51 -10.85
C GLY A 210 33.76 -8.55 -10.04
N TYR A 211 33.09 -7.41 -9.85
CA TYR A 211 31.83 -7.22 -9.13
C TYR A 211 30.85 -6.39 -9.96
N ILE A 212 29.57 -6.41 -9.60
CA ILE A 212 28.55 -5.55 -10.21
C ILE A 212 28.03 -4.57 -9.16
N SER A 213 28.24 -3.27 -9.39
CA SER A 213 27.67 -2.20 -8.57
C SER A 213 26.18 -1.97 -8.87
N TYR A 214 25.50 -1.23 -8.00
CA TYR A 214 24.11 -0.81 -8.23
C TYR A 214 23.95 -0.06 -9.57
N ALA A 215 24.88 0.86 -9.87
CA ALA A 215 24.83 1.64 -11.10
C ALA A 215 24.99 0.75 -12.34
N GLU A 216 25.90 -0.23 -12.28
CA GLU A 216 26.15 -1.18 -13.37
C GLU A 216 24.96 -2.12 -13.61
N LEU A 217 24.38 -2.67 -12.54
CA LEU A 217 23.24 -3.57 -12.64
C LEU A 217 22.08 -2.91 -13.40
N TYR A 218 21.81 -1.64 -13.11
CA TYR A 218 20.71 -0.87 -13.68
C TYR A 218 21.09 0.05 -14.86
N GLY A 219 22.33 -0.02 -15.35
CA GLY A 219 22.77 0.77 -16.51
C GLY A 219 22.78 2.28 -16.28
N LEU A 220 23.03 2.71 -15.03
CA LEU A 220 23.17 4.11 -14.64
C LEU A 220 24.60 4.63 -14.83
N VAL A 221 25.54 3.76 -15.21
CA VAL A 221 26.90 4.17 -15.59
C VAL A 221 26.83 4.85 -16.96
N PRO A 222 27.34 6.08 -17.10
CA PRO A 222 27.47 6.72 -18.40
C PRO A 222 28.29 5.82 -19.32
N LYS A 223 27.77 5.50 -20.51
CA LYS A 223 28.62 4.90 -21.54
C LYS A 223 29.74 5.91 -21.79
N LYS A 224 30.99 5.49 -21.71
CA LYS A 224 32.07 6.26 -22.35
C LYS A 224 31.64 6.37 -23.81
N TYR A 225 31.21 7.55 -24.23
CA TYR A 225 31.13 7.84 -25.65
C TYR A 225 32.57 7.67 -26.13
N ASP A 226 32.77 6.78 -27.11
CA ASP A 226 34.06 6.66 -27.76
C ASP A 226 34.50 8.06 -28.17
N GLU A 227 35.67 8.47 -27.67
CA GLU A 227 36.33 9.72 -28.07
C GLU A 227 36.55 9.64 -29.58
N PHE A 228 35.79 10.43 -30.34
CA PHE A 228 36.04 10.72 -31.75
C PHE A 228 36.83 12.03 -31.87
#